data_AF-A0A4Q7Y8T6-F1
#
_entry.id   AF-A0A4Q7Y8T6-F1
#
_cell.length_a   1.000
_cell.length_b   1.000
_cell.length_c   1.000
_cell.angle_alpha   90.00
_cell.angle_beta   90.00
_cell.angle_gamma   90.00
#
_symmetry.space_group_name_H-M   'P 1'
#
loop_
_entity.id
_entity.type
_entity.pdbx_description
1 polymer ?
#
loop_
_entity_poly.entity_id
_entity_poly.type
_entity_poly.pdbx_seq_one_letter_code
_entity_poly.pdbx_strand_id
1 'polypeptide(L)' 'MNCAHCGALEQRGRYCIGCGKLVPPAPRSPRRVRLAPRPAYEITDDMTQPVLRFDVRPRRPVVPGRLTADAG' A
#
# COMPACT_ATOMS: atom_id res chain seq x y z
N MET A 1 19.78 6.07 6.72
CA MET A 1 20.38 5.02 7.58
C MET A 1 21.79 4.78 7.08
N ASN A 2 22.78 4.63 7.96
CA ASN A 2 24.18 4.51 7.55
C ASN A 2 24.57 3.04 7.42
N CYS A 3 25.57 2.73 6.57
CA CYS A 3 26.05 1.37 6.40
C CYS A 3 27.01 0.98 7.54
N ALA A 4 26.69 -0.09 8.28
CA ALA A 4 27.55 -0.61 9.35
C ALA A 4 28.84 -1.28 8.85
N HIS A 5 28.96 -1.56 7.54
CA HIS A 5 30.13 -2.24 6.98
C HIS A 5 31.20 -1.29 6.44
N CYS A 6 30.80 -0.23 5.73
CA CYS A 6 31.73 0.70 5.10
C CYS A 6 31.55 2.16 5.56
N GLY A 7 30.60 2.43 6.46
CA GLY A 7 30.34 3.77 6.97
C GLY A 7 29.59 4.70 6.02
N ALA A 8 29.19 4.23 4.83
CA ALA A 8 28.49 5.07 3.86
C ALA A 8 27.21 5.68 4.49
N LEU A 9 27.09 7.01 4.39
CA LEU A 9 26.01 7.78 5.00
C LEU A 9 24.74 7.73 4.15
N GLU A 10 23.60 8.03 4.78
CA GLU A 10 22.31 8.29 4.11
C GLU A 10 21.84 7.23 3.10
N GLN A 11 22.18 5.96 3.34
CA GLN A 11 21.75 4.85 2.49
C GLN A 11 20.23 4.73 2.50
N ARG A 12 19.66 4.55 1.31
CA ARG A 12 18.25 4.29 1.06
C ARG A 12 18.12 3.02 0.21
N GLY A 13 17.39 2.03 0.72
CA GLY A 13 17.18 0.77 0.02
C GLY A 13 17.69 -0.44 0.79
N ARG A 14 17.68 -1.60 0.13
CA ARG A 14 18.01 -2.90 0.73
C ARG A 14 19.51 -3.23 0.69
N TYR A 15 20.27 -2.59 -0.19
CA TYR A 15 21.71 -2.82 -0.36
C TYR A 15 22.47 -1.49 -0.28
N CYS A 16 23.69 -1.53 0.24
CA CYS A 16 24.57 -0.37 0.32
C CYS A 16 25.18 -0.10 -1.04
N ILE A 17 25.10 1.15 -1.51
CA ILE A 17 25.66 1.54 -2.81
C ILE A 17 27.20 1.50 -2.79
N GLY A 18 27.81 1.72 -1.63
CA GLY A 18 29.27 1.76 -1.49
C GLY A 18 29.95 0.38 -1.39
N CYS A 19 29.33 -0.61 -0.74
CA CYS A 19 29.94 -1.93 -0.53
C CYS A 19 29.10 -3.13 -0.99
N GLY A 20 27.91 -2.89 -1.56
CA GLY A 20 27.02 -3.94 -2.07
C GLY A 20 26.33 -4.81 -1.00
N LYS A 21 26.72 -4.68 0.28
CA LYS A 21 26.16 -5.49 1.37
C LYS A 21 24.74 -5.08 1.71
N LEU A 22 23.96 -6.06 2.18
CA LEU A 22 22.58 -5.86 2.59
C LEU A 22 22.51 -4.92 3.80
N VAL A 23 21.67 -3.89 3.72
CA VAL A 23 21.47 -2.93 4.82
C VAL A 23 20.14 -3.27 5.50
N PRO A 24 20.13 -3.50 6.82
CA PRO A 24 18.91 -3.83 7.55
C PRO A 24 17.84 -2.76 7.33
N PRO A 25 16.58 -3.13 7.03
CA PRO A 25 15.53 -2.13 6.84
C PRO A 25 15.38 -1.29 8.11
N ALA A 26 15.21 0.02 7.94
CA ALA A 26 14.88 0.89 9.06
C ALA A 26 13.62 0.35 9.76
N PRO A 27 13.58 0.33 11.11
CA PRO A 27 12.38 -0.07 11.84
C PRO A 27 11.27 0.89 11.46
N ARG A 28 10.34 0.41 10.63
CA ARG A 28 9.12 1.15 10.32
C ARG A 28 8.22 1.05 11.54
N SER A 29 7.57 2.16 11.89
CA SER A 29 6.47 2.08 12.84
C SER A 29 5.45 1.06 12.32
N PRO A 30 4.85 0.24 13.20
CA PRO A 30 3.86 -0.73 12.77
C PRO A 30 2.75 0.01 12.01
N ARG A 31 2.58 -0.33 10.73
CA ARG A 31 1.44 0.18 9.96
C ARG A 31 0.18 -0.29 10.69
N ARG A 32 -0.71 0.65 11.03
CA ARG A 32 -2.05 0.30 11.49
C ARG A 32 -2.75 -0.45 10.36
N VAL A 33 -2.88 -1.76 10.49
CA VAL A 33 -3.71 -2.57 9.61
C VAL A 33 -5.15 -2.22 9.94
N ARG A 34 -5.85 -1.56 9.02
CA ARG A 34 -7.30 -1.43 9.11
C ARG A 34 -7.88 -2.77 8.70
N LEU A 35 -8.30 -3.59 9.67
CA LEU A 35 -9.11 -4.76 9.39
C LEU A 35 -10.40 -4.28 8.72
N ALA A 36 -10.83 -4.97 7.66
CA ALA A 36 -12.14 -4.72 7.08
C ALA A 36 -13.21 -4.94 8.17
N PRO A 37 -14.29 -4.15 8.18
CA PRO A 37 -15.42 -4.40 9.06
C PRO A 37 -15.88 -5.85 8.92
N ARG A 38 -16.18 -6.51 10.04
CA ARG A 38 -16.81 -7.84 10.00
C ARG A 38 -18.13 -7.72 9.23
N PRO A 39 -18.45 -8.66 8.33
CA PRO A 39 -19.74 -8.66 7.65
C PRO A 39 -20.87 -8.75 8.67
N ALA A 40 -21.98 -8.08 8.39
CA ALA A 40 -23.17 -8.06 9.25
C ALA A 40 -24.05 -9.31 9.15
N TYR A 41 -23.71 -10.25 8.26
CA TYR A 41 -24.40 -11.53 8.15
C TYR A 41 -23.74 -12.58 9.05
N GLU A 42 -24.54 -13.45 9.65
CA GLU A 42 -24.03 -14.61 10.39
C GLU A 42 -23.36 -15.57 9.41
N ILE A 43 -22.10 -15.91 9.67
CA ILE A 43 -21.43 -17.03 9.00
C ILE A 43 -21.98 -18.29 9.67
N THR A 44 -23.19 -18.69 9.30
CA THR A 44 -23.70 -20.02 9.63
C THR A 44 -22.85 -21.06 8.90
N ASP A 45 -22.56 -22.19 9.54
CA ASP A 45 -21.93 -23.37 8.92
C ASP A 45 -22.94 -24.10 8.01
N ASP A 46 -23.71 -23.30 7.28
CA ASP A 46 -24.65 -23.74 6.28
C ASP A 46 -23.85 -23.95 5.00
N MET A 47 -23.72 -25.21 4.60
CA MET A 47 -23.03 -25.62 3.38
C MET A 47 -23.69 -25.03 2.11
N THR A 48 -24.79 -24.29 2.25
CA THR A 48 -25.27 -23.35 1.26
C THR A 48 -24.52 -22.01 1.41
N GLN A 49 -23.37 -21.90 0.73
CA GLN A 49 -22.66 -20.62 0.63
C GLN A 49 -23.64 -19.52 0.18
N PRO A 50 -23.79 -18.41 0.95
CA PRO A 50 -24.57 -17.29 0.48
C PRO A 50 -23.84 -16.66 -0.71
N VAL A 51 -24.46 -16.68 -1.88
CA VAL A 51 -23.98 -15.95 -3.05
C VAL A 51 -24.06 -14.46 -2.71
N LEU A 52 -22.91 -13.85 -2.37
CA LEU A 52 -22.80 -12.41 -2.14
C LEU A 52 -23.11 -11.68 -3.44
N ARG A 53 -24.32 -11.12 -3.54
CA ARG A 53 -24.71 -10.22 -4.62
C ARG A 53 -24.22 -8.83 -4.28
N PHE A 54 -23.09 -8.43 -4.85
CA PHE A 54 -22.62 -7.06 -4.76
C PHE A 54 -23.36 -6.20 -5.78
N ASP A 55 -24.04 -5.14 -5.31
CA ASP A 55 -24.53 -4.07 -6.17
C ASP A 55 -23.34 -3.21 -6.64
N VAL A 56 -22.59 -3.74 -7.60
CA VAL A 56 -21.44 -3.04 -8.19
C VAL A 56 -21.97 -1.90 -9.04
N ARG A 57 -22.02 -0.69 -8.46
CA ARG A 57 -22.21 0.54 -9.23
C ARG A 57 -20.90 0.88 -9.94
N PRO A 58 -20.86 0.90 -11.28
CA PRO A 58 -19.67 1.32 -12.00
C PRO A 58 -19.28 2.73 -11.55
N ARG A 59 -18.05 2.89 -11.05
CA ARG A 59 -17.52 4.23 -10.77
C ARG A 59 -17.28 4.91 -12.10
N ARG A 60 -17.83 6.12 -12.28
CA ARG A 60 -17.43 6.99 -13.39
C ARG A 60 -15.95 7.36 -13.20
N PRO A 61 -15.11 7.26 -14.26
CA PRO A 61 -13.75 7.78 -14.21
C PRO A 61 -13.78 9.26 -13.86
N VAL A 62 -13.01 9.67 -12.85
CA VAL A 62 -12.72 11.08 -12.62
C VAL A 62 -11.68 11.47 -13.65
N VAL A 63 -12.11 12.16 -14.72
CA VAL A 63 -11.19 12.78 -15.67
C VAL A 63 -10.77 14.12 -15.05
N PRO A 64 -9.48 14.34 -14.72
CA PRO A 64 -9.01 15.66 -14.36
C PRO A 64 -9.28 16.59 -15.53
N GLY A 65 -10.10 17.63 -15.32
CA GLY A 65 -10.33 18.64 -16.32
C GLY A 65 -8.99 19.25 -16.72
N ARG A 66 -8.67 19.24 -18.02
CA ARG A 66 -7.60 20.08 -18.55
C ARG A 66 -7.97 21.51 -18.21
N LEU A 67 -7.27 22.10 -17.24
CA LEU A 67 -7.26 23.54 -17.06
C LEU A 67 -6.71 24.11 -18.36
N THR A 68 -7.59 24.63 -19.21
CA THR A 68 -7.23 25.47 -20.34
C THR A 68 -6.54 26.70 -19.78
N ALA A 69 -5.21 26.71 -19.84
CA ALA A 69 -4.43 27.91 -19.65
C ALA A 69 -4.46 28.68 -20.98
N ASP A 70 -5.50 29.48 -21.17
CA ASP A 70 -5.41 30.65 -22.04
C ASP A 70 -4.49 31.65 -21.34
N ALA A 71 -3.27 31.83 -21.86
CA ALA A 71 -2.42 33.00 -21.64
C ALA A 71 -1.19 32.97 -22.55
N GLY A 72 -1.12 33.91 -23.51
CA GLY A 72 0.10 34.26 -24.24
C GLY A 72 -0.10 34.44 -25.73
#